data_AF-A0A7J0BYQ4-F1
#
_entry.id   AF-A0A7J0BYQ4-F1
#
_cell.length_a   1.000
_cell.length_b   1.000
_cell.length_c   1.000
_cell.angle_alpha   90.00
_cell.angle_beta   90.00
_cell.angle_gamma   90.00
#
_symmetry.space_group_name_H-M   'P 1'
#
loop_
_entity.id
_entity.type
_entity.pdbx_description
1 polymer ?
#
loop_
_entity_poly.entity_id
_entity_poly.type
_entity_poly.pdbx_seq_one_letter_code
_entity_poly.pdbx_strand_id
1 'polypeptide(L)'
;MKETVKKAVRALTVVSTVLAYPFTAAFFWVNRWVLDNDFVLRQYPRLGKPSYWAVPFVAFYHLVGIIHSGFKASYSNYAIKQYHRLTPLHYAPGGRGYLSLKDLSEAEKTEKYQSLVSRASMVLDKAGMLALYRDGDSFLDAGCGMGKNIRFLSQAYPNSKITGFDINESALDLIKSAEKNPNVTVEKGSILEPAYMASLPANGFDHVIMSHVMGFICVENEKVTAEIRQSIVDNLVRVANKSFLLLDSHSSCKAMTVEIEQKNRCRIYDNLTRYFEKHLNTGELYLVPSPETTGFYYVKR
;
A
#
# COMPACT_ATOMS: atom_id res chain seq x y z
N MET A 1 -12.40 -15.52 -26.35
CA MET A 1 -12.59 -15.80 -24.91
C MET A 1 -12.93 -14.54 -24.10
N LYS A 2 -12.12 -13.46 -24.11
CA LYS A 2 -12.42 -12.23 -23.33
C LYS A 2 -13.78 -11.58 -23.65
N GLU A 3 -14.13 -11.49 -24.94
CA GLU A 3 -15.38 -10.82 -25.36
C GLU A 3 -16.65 -11.62 -25.01
N THR A 4 -16.58 -12.94 -25.12
CA THR A 4 -17.66 -13.87 -24.72
C THR A 4 -17.94 -13.79 -23.22
N VAL A 5 -16.89 -13.79 -22.40
CA VAL A 5 -17.01 -13.62 -20.95
C VAL A 5 -17.60 -12.25 -20.60
N LYS A 6 -17.15 -11.18 -21.27
CA LYS A 6 -17.66 -9.81 -21.05
C LYS A 6 -19.16 -9.71 -21.34
N LYS A 7 -19.63 -10.32 -22.44
CA LYS A 7 -21.07 -10.38 -22.78
C LYS A 7 -21.86 -11.18 -21.75
N ALA A 8 -21.36 -12.33 -21.32
CA ALA A 8 -22.01 -13.17 -20.30
C ALA A 8 -22.13 -12.44 -18.95
N VAL A 9 -21.06 -11.79 -18.50
CA VAL A 9 -21.07 -10.99 -17.26
C VAL A 9 -22.10 -9.85 -17.36
N ARG A 10 -22.13 -9.11 -18.48
CA ARG A 10 -23.10 -8.03 -18.68
C ARG A 10 -24.55 -8.53 -18.64
N ALA A 11 -24.84 -9.67 -19.27
CA ALA A 11 -26.17 -10.27 -19.23
C ALA A 11 -26.56 -10.67 -17.81
N LEU A 12 -25.65 -11.32 -17.07
CA LEU A 12 -25.85 -11.69 -15.67
C LEU A 12 -26.07 -10.47 -14.77
N THR A 13 -25.35 -9.37 -14.97
CA THR A 13 -25.53 -8.12 -14.21
C THR A 13 -26.90 -7.49 -14.45
N VAL A 14 -27.39 -7.50 -15.69
CA VAL A 14 -28.73 -6.95 -16.01
C VAL A 14 -29.81 -7.81 -15.35
N VAL A 15 -29.71 -9.14 -15.48
CA VAL A 15 -30.67 -10.08 -14.88
C VAL A 15 -30.66 -9.96 -13.36
N SER A 16 -29.49 -9.90 -12.72
CA SER A 16 -29.40 -9.77 -11.27
C SER A 16 -29.97 -8.44 -10.78
N THR A 17 -29.76 -7.34 -11.51
CA THR A 17 -30.29 -6.02 -11.14
C THR A 17 -31.82 -6.00 -11.19
N VAL A 18 -32.41 -6.54 -12.26
CA VAL A 18 -33.87 -6.56 -12.41
C VAL A 18 -34.51 -7.45 -11.35
N LEU A 19 -33.95 -8.64 -11.10
CA LEU A 19 -34.48 -9.55 -10.08
C LEU A 19 -34.27 -9.02 -8.66
N ALA A 20 -33.21 -8.26 -8.40
CA ALA A 20 -32.92 -7.68 -7.08
C ALA A 20 -33.73 -6.41 -6.78
N TYR A 21 -34.34 -5.74 -7.76
CA TYR A 21 -34.95 -4.43 -7.58
C TYR A 21 -36.08 -4.41 -6.53
N PRO A 22 -37.07 -5.34 -6.55
CA PRO A 22 -38.14 -5.34 -5.54
C PRO A 22 -37.60 -5.56 -4.11
N PHE A 23 -36.61 -6.45 -3.97
CA PHE A 23 -35.93 -6.70 -2.69
C PHE A 23 -35.14 -5.49 -2.22
N THR A 24 -34.47 -4.79 -3.14
CA THR A 24 -33.71 -3.58 -2.85
C THR A 24 -34.61 -2.47 -2.34
N ALA A 25 -35.76 -2.25 -2.98
CA ALA A 25 -36.74 -1.25 -2.56
C ALA A 25 -37.32 -1.56 -1.17
N ALA A 26 -37.72 -2.81 -0.94
CA ALA A 26 -38.22 -3.24 0.37
C ALA A 26 -37.13 -3.13 1.46
N PHE A 27 -35.92 -3.61 1.18
CA PHE A 27 -34.78 -3.53 2.09
C PHE A 27 -34.42 -2.07 2.43
N PHE A 28 -34.47 -1.16 1.46
CA PHE A 28 -34.23 0.26 1.69
C PHE A 28 -35.18 0.85 2.74
N TRP A 29 -36.49 0.62 2.60
CA TRP A 29 -37.47 1.16 3.55
C TRP A 29 -37.36 0.54 4.94
N VAL A 30 -37.13 -0.77 5.01
CA VAL A 30 -36.90 -1.46 6.30
C VAL A 30 -35.63 -0.95 6.95
N ASN A 31 -34.51 -0.90 6.24
CA ASN A 31 -33.24 -0.42 6.77
C ASN A 31 -33.34 1.04 7.25
N ARG A 32 -33.99 1.91 6.47
CA ARG A 32 -34.24 3.29 6.86
C ARG A 32 -35.03 3.38 8.17
N TRP A 33 -36.11 2.59 8.29
CA TRP A 33 -36.93 2.57 9.51
C TRP A 33 -36.17 2.04 10.72
N VAL A 34 -35.32 1.02 10.54
CA VAL A 34 -34.45 0.48 11.60
C VAL A 34 -33.43 1.51 12.06
N LEU A 35 -32.74 2.19 11.12
CA LEU A 35 -31.75 3.22 11.44
C LEU A 35 -32.36 4.41 12.18
N ASP A 36 -33.57 4.84 11.80
CA ASP A 36 -34.30 5.89 12.49
C ASP A 36 -34.64 5.49 13.93
N ASN A 37 -35.17 4.28 14.14
CA ASN A 37 -35.48 3.81 15.49
C ASN A 37 -34.23 3.56 16.34
N ASP A 38 -33.12 3.12 15.75
CA ASP A 38 -31.82 3.02 16.44
C ASP A 38 -31.29 4.40 16.88
N PHE A 39 -31.53 5.45 16.09
CA PHE A 39 -31.23 6.82 16.48
C PHE A 39 -32.12 7.29 17.64
N VAL A 40 -33.45 7.10 17.54
CA VAL A 40 -34.39 7.46 18.61
C VAL A 40 -34.08 6.72 19.91
N LEU A 41 -33.79 5.41 19.85
CA LEU A 41 -33.36 4.59 21.00
C LEU A 41 -32.14 5.19 21.71
N ARG A 42 -31.11 5.59 20.96
CA ARG A 42 -29.87 6.18 21.52
C ARG A 42 -30.08 7.58 22.12
N GLN A 43 -31.13 8.28 21.73
CA GLN A 43 -31.45 9.61 22.23
C GLN A 43 -32.58 9.60 23.28
N TYR A 44 -33.12 8.44 23.64
CA TYR A 44 -34.18 8.33 24.63
C TYR A 44 -33.72 8.86 26.00
N PRO A 45 -34.52 9.70 26.70
CA PRO A 45 -35.91 10.08 26.42
C PRO A 45 -36.12 11.33 25.55
N ARG A 46 -35.06 11.97 25.04
CA ARG A 46 -35.12 13.32 24.42
C ARG A 46 -35.99 13.39 23.16
N LEU A 47 -36.00 12.32 22.33
CA LEU A 47 -36.72 12.29 21.05
C LEU A 47 -38.01 11.46 21.11
N GLY A 48 -38.51 11.15 22.30
CA GLY A 48 -39.67 10.29 22.49
C GLY A 48 -39.34 8.80 22.47
N LYS A 49 -40.38 7.97 22.63
CA LYS A 49 -40.23 6.50 22.69
C LYS A 49 -40.10 5.91 21.28
N PRO A 50 -39.17 4.98 21.05
CA PRO A 50 -39.10 4.24 19.80
C PRO A 50 -40.32 3.32 19.66
N SER A 51 -40.58 2.85 18.43
CA SER A 51 -41.60 1.82 18.24
C SER A 51 -41.21 0.55 19.00
N TYR A 52 -42.12 -0.01 19.80
CA TYR A 52 -41.87 -1.28 20.51
C TYR A 52 -41.48 -2.41 19.54
N TRP A 53 -42.07 -2.41 18.34
CA TRP A 53 -41.75 -3.37 17.30
C TRP A 53 -40.37 -3.16 16.69
N ALA A 54 -39.77 -1.98 16.80
CA ALA A 54 -38.45 -1.71 16.23
C ALA A 54 -37.32 -2.33 17.05
N VAL A 55 -37.50 -2.52 18.36
CA VAL A 55 -36.48 -3.06 19.26
C VAL A 55 -35.86 -4.38 18.75
N PRO A 56 -36.64 -5.43 18.40
CA PRO A 56 -36.06 -6.66 17.88
C PRO A 56 -35.31 -6.48 16.54
N PHE A 57 -35.76 -5.58 15.66
CA PHE A 57 -35.09 -5.32 14.38
C PHE A 57 -33.79 -4.53 14.56
N VAL A 58 -33.77 -3.56 15.48
CA VAL A 58 -32.56 -2.82 15.84
C VAL A 58 -31.54 -3.75 16.51
N ALA A 59 -32.00 -4.60 17.44
CA ALA A 59 -31.14 -5.61 18.05
C ALA A 59 -30.57 -6.59 17.02
N PHE A 60 -31.41 -7.07 16.09
CA PHE A 60 -30.98 -7.92 14.98
C PHE A 60 -29.98 -7.21 14.06
N TYR A 61 -30.22 -5.93 13.72
CA TYR A 61 -29.30 -5.11 12.92
C TYR A 61 -27.91 -5.02 13.57
N HIS A 62 -27.85 -4.73 14.87
CA HIS A 62 -26.58 -4.71 15.61
C HIS A 62 -25.92 -6.08 15.67
N LEU A 63 -26.70 -7.14 15.90
CA LEU A 63 -26.20 -8.52 15.91
C LEU A 63 -25.57 -8.90 14.56
N VAL A 64 -26.25 -8.60 13.45
CA VAL A 64 -25.71 -8.80 12.08
C VAL A 64 -24.43 -7.97 11.90
N GLY A 65 -24.41 -6.73 12.37
CA GLY A 65 -23.21 -5.88 12.34
C GLY A 65 -22.03 -6.48 13.11
N ILE A 66 -22.26 -7.04 14.29
CA ILE A 66 -21.26 -7.73 15.12
C ILE A 66 -20.75 -8.98 14.41
N ILE A 67 -21.65 -9.84 13.91
CA ILE A 67 -21.30 -11.07 13.18
C ILE A 67 -20.48 -10.73 11.94
N HIS A 68 -20.93 -9.76 11.15
CA HIS A 68 -20.23 -9.31 9.95
C HIS A 68 -18.83 -8.77 10.28
N SER A 69 -18.71 -7.95 11.32
CA SER A 69 -17.41 -7.40 11.75
C SER A 69 -16.47 -8.50 12.25
N GLY A 70 -16.98 -9.45 13.05
CA GLY A 70 -16.24 -10.61 13.54
C GLY A 70 -15.78 -11.54 12.42
N PHE A 71 -16.64 -11.80 11.43
CA PHE A 71 -16.28 -12.54 10.23
C PHE A 71 -15.19 -11.82 9.44
N LYS A 72 -15.34 -10.52 9.19
CA LYS A 72 -14.35 -9.72 8.45
C LYS A 72 -12.97 -9.73 9.12
N ALA A 73 -12.92 -9.56 10.44
CA ALA A 73 -11.67 -9.63 11.20
C ALA A 73 -11.06 -11.05 11.18
N SER A 74 -11.88 -12.08 11.33
CA SER A 74 -11.42 -13.48 11.28
C SER A 74 -10.87 -13.85 9.90
N TYR A 75 -11.59 -13.45 8.84
CA TYR A 75 -11.18 -13.64 7.45
C TYR A 75 -9.87 -12.89 7.16
N SER A 76 -9.75 -11.64 7.59
CA SER A 76 -8.55 -10.81 7.36
C SER A 76 -7.32 -11.41 8.04
N ASN A 77 -7.44 -11.83 9.31
CA ASN A 77 -6.34 -12.51 10.01
C ASN A 77 -5.97 -13.84 9.36
N TYR A 78 -6.96 -14.64 8.95
CA TYR A 78 -6.70 -15.88 8.22
C TYR A 78 -5.97 -15.60 6.90
N ALA A 79 -6.43 -14.62 6.12
CA ALA A 79 -5.81 -14.22 4.87
C ALA A 79 -4.37 -13.73 5.09
N ILE A 80 -4.11 -12.82 6.04
CA ILE A 80 -2.76 -12.35 6.41
C ILE A 80 -1.85 -13.54 6.71
N LYS A 81 -2.30 -14.50 7.52
CA LYS A 81 -1.51 -15.68 7.87
C LYS A 81 -1.13 -16.52 6.64
N GLN A 82 -2.05 -16.70 5.70
CA GLN A 82 -1.77 -17.42 4.45
C GLN A 82 -0.83 -16.63 3.54
N TYR A 83 -1.11 -15.35 3.33
CA TYR A 83 -0.35 -14.51 2.40
C TYR A 83 1.02 -14.09 2.92
N HIS A 84 1.27 -14.14 4.23
CA HIS A 84 2.62 -14.06 4.79
C HIS A 84 3.54 -15.13 4.18
N ARG A 85 3.01 -16.33 3.90
CA ARG A 85 3.78 -17.43 3.28
C ARG A 85 3.80 -17.35 1.75
N LEU A 86 2.70 -16.88 1.14
CA LEU A 86 2.54 -16.87 -0.31
C LEU A 86 3.21 -15.68 -0.99
N THR A 87 3.21 -14.51 -0.35
CA THR A 87 3.76 -13.26 -0.91
C THR A 87 5.26 -13.37 -1.20
N PRO A 88 6.10 -13.97 -0.33
CA PRO A 88 7.50 -14.24 -0.68
C PRO A 88 7.66 -15.08 -1.94
N LEU A 89 6.79 -16.08 -2.18
CA LEU A 89 6.83 -16.89 -3.41
C LEU A 89 6.46 -16.09 -4.66
N HIS A 90 5.63 -15.05 -4.52
CA HIS A 90 5.29 -14.17 -5.62
C HIS A 90 6.48 -13.31 -6.06
N TYR A 91 7.30 -12.86 -5.12
CA TYR A 91 8.45 -11.98 -5.34
C TYR A 91 9.81 -12.71 -5.35
N ALA A 92 9.86 -14.02 -5.14
CA ALA A 92 11.05 -14.84 -5.28
C ALA A 92 11.57 -14.86 -6.74
N PRO A 93 12.84 -15.27 -6.98
CA PRO A 93 13.34 -15.53 -8.33
C PRO A 93 12.40 -16.49 -9.10
N GLY A 94 11.99 -16.10 -10.31
CA GLY A 94 11.00 -16.85 -11.10
C GLY A 94 9.53 -16.72 -10.63
N GLY A 95 9.29 -16.02 -9.53
CA GLY A 95 7.96 -15.66 -9.05
C GLY A 95 7.21 -14.75 -10.03
N ARG A 96 5.88 -14.74 -9.94
CA ARG A 96 5.02 -13.99 -10.88
C ARG A 96 5.29 -12.48 -10.90
N GLY A 97 5.78 -11.91 -9.79
CA GLY A 97 6.10 -10.49 -9.71
C GLY A 97 7.24 -10.06 -10.64
N TYR A 98 8.17 -10.98 -10.93
CA TYR A 98 9.37 -10.73 -11.73
C TYR A 98 9.52 -11.70 -12.91
N LEU A 99 8.47 -12.46 -13.24
CA LEU A 99 8.48 -13.43 -14.35
C LEU A 99 8.89 -12.79 -15.68
N SER A 100 8.54 -11.52 -15.87
CA SER A 100 8.89 -10.74 -17.06
C SER A 100 10.38 -10.38 -17.17
N LEU A 101 11.21 -10.71 -16.18
CA LEU A 101 12.67 -10.52 -16.18
C LEU A 101 13.41 -11.81 -16.52
N LYS A 102 12.69 -12.93 -16.60
CA LYS A 102 13.30 -14.23 -16.83
C LYS A 102 13.85 -14.30 -18.26
N ASP A 103 15.08 -14.79 -18.40
CA ASP A 103 15.73 -15.11 -19.67
C ASP A 103 15.89 -13.90 -20.63
N LEU A 104 15.89 -12.66 -20.12
CA LEU A 104 16.15 -11.47 -20.92
C LEU A 104 17.64 -11.33 -21.27
N SER A 105 17.94 -10.99 -22.51
CA SER A 105 19.27 -10.55 -22.95
C SER A 105 19.64 -9.17 -22.37
N GLU A 106 20.91 -8.80 -22.42
CA GLU A 106 21.39 -7.50 -21.91
C GLU A 106 20.76 -6.29 -22.63
N ALA A 107 20.50 -6.41 -23.93
CA ALA A 107 19.81 -5.39 -24.71
C ALA A 107 18.35 -5.23 -24.26
N GLU A 108 17.63 -6.35 -24.06
CA GLU A 108 16.24 -6.33 -23.59
C GLU A 108 16.12 -5.81 -22.15
N LYS A 109 17.09 -6.15 -21.28
CA LYS A 109 17.21 -5.56 -19.94
C LYS A 109 17.33 -4.04 -20.01
N THR A 110 18.21 -3.55 -20.88
CA THR A 110 18.43 -2.12 -21.06
C THR A 110 17.18 -1.40 -21.55
N GLU A 111 16.54 -1.91 -22.62
CA GLU A 111 15.29 -1.35 -23.16
C GLU A 111 14.19 -1.34 -22.10
N LYS A 112 14.03 -2.48 -21.39
CA LYS A 112 13.03 -2.60 -20.34
C LYS A 112 13.26 -1.57 -19.23
N TYR A 113 14.48 -1.45 -18.71
CA TYR A 113 14.82 -0.46 -17.69
C TYR A 113 14.54 0.96 -18.20
N GLN A 114 14.92 1.28 -19.43
CA GLN A 114 14.70 2.60 -20.04
C GLN A 114 13.21 2.95 -20.21
N SER A 115 12.34 1.95 -20.36
CA SER A 115 10.88 2.15 -20.45
C SER A 115 10.19 2.39 -19.10
N LEU A 116 10.90 2.20 -17.99
CA LEU A 116 10.31 2.29 -16.66
C LEU A 116 9.91 3.73 -16.30
N VAL A 117 8.66 3.90 -15.89
CA VAL A 117 8.12 5.17 -15.39
C VAL A 117 8.08 5.16 -13.86
N SER A 118 8.72 6.15 -13.23
CA SER A 118 8.66 6.37 -11.80
C SER A 118 7.31 6.93 -11.37
N ARG A 119 6.82 6.50 -10.20
CA ARG A 119 5.69 7.16 -9.53
C ARG A 119 6.14 8.27 -8.59
N ALA A 120 7.40 8.24 -8.15
CA ALA A 120 7.97 9.31 -7.35
C ALA A 120 7.99 10.62 -8.15
N SER A 121 8.30 10.57 -9.45
CA SER A 121 8.24 11.75 -10.32
C SER A 121 6.85 12.38 -10.33
N MET A 122 5.79 11.58 -10.41
CA MET A 122 4.39 12.07 -10.42
C MET A 122 3.99 12.80 -9.13
N VAL A 123 4.59 12.43 -8.00
CA VAL A 123 4.31 13.01 -6.68
C VAL A 123 5.19 14.23 -6.43
N LEU A 124 6.48 14.12 -6.70
CA LEU A 124 7.46 15.17 -6.45
C LEU A 124 7.23 16.41 -7.32
N ASP A 125 6.87 16.21 -8.59
CA ASP A 125 6.55 17.29 -9.53
C ASP A 125 5.32 18.08 -9.06
N LYS A 126 4.23 17.37 -8.75
CA LYS A 126 2.97 17.99 -8.29
C LYS A 126 3.10 18.80 -7.01
N ALA A 127 3.95 18.38 -6.08
CA ALA A 127 4.08 19.05 -4.80
C ALA A 127 5.06 20.23 -4.81
N GLY A 128 5.71 20.52 -5.95
CA GLY A 128 6.85 21.45 -5.99
C GLY A 128 8.02 21.00 -5.10
N MET A 129 7.97 19.74 -4.61
CA MET A 129 8.91 19.18 -3.65
C MET A 129 10.25 18.80 -4.29
N LEU A 130 10.32 18.75 -5.62
CA LEU A 130 11.60 18.70 -6.34
C LEU A 130 12.54 19.82 -5.90
N ALA A 131 12.01 20.99 -5.49
CA ALA A 131 12.83 22.09 -5.00
C ALA A 131 13.59 21.78 -3.69
N LEU A 132 13.18 20.74 -2.95
CA LEU A 132 13.86 20.30 -1.73
C LEU A 132 15.03 19.36 -2.03
N TYR A 133 15.02 18.70 -3.18
CA TYR A 133 16.06 17.78 -3.60
C TYR A 133 17.13 18.54 -4.36
N ARG A 134 18.39 18.21 -4.12
CA ARG A 134 19.53 18.85 -4.78
C ARG A 134 20.36 17.79 -5.49
N ASP A 135 20.88 18.17 -6.66
CA ASP A 135 21.89 17.35 -7.30
C ASP A 135 23.14 17.29 -6.40
N GLY A 136 23.64 16.08 -6.18
CA GLY A 136 24.66 15.78 -5.17
C GLY A 136 24.11 15.28 -3.83
N ASP A 137 22.80 15.35 -3.57
CA ASP A 137 22.19 14.71 -2.39
C ASP A 137 22.31 13.17 -2.46
N SER A 138 22.18 12.53 -1.30
CA SER A 138 22.17 11.07 -1.18
C SER A 138 20.76 10.49 -1.06
N PHE A 139 20.48 9.43 -1.82
CA PHE A 139 19.17 8.78 -1.88
C PHE A 139 19.24 7.31 -1.49
N LEU A 140 18.22 6.82 -0.77
CA LEU A 140 17.96 5.41 -0.54
C LEU A 140 16.59 5.01 -1.13
N ASP A 141 16.53 4.03 -2.03
CA ASP A 141 15.29 3.41 -2.50
C ASP A 141 15.11 2.03 -1.84
N ALA A 142 14.28 1.98 -0.79
CA ALA A 142 14.05 0.80 0.03
C ALA A 142 12.98 -0.10 -0.62
N GLY A 143 13.38 -1.31 -1.05
CA GLY A 143 12.56 -2.16 -1.91
C GLY A 143 12.47 -1.59 -3.33
N CYS A 144 13.62 -1.37 -3.96
CA CYS A 144 13.74 -0.65 -5.23
C CYS A 144 13.12 -1.40 -6.43
N GLY A 145 12.86 -2.70 -6.29
CA GLY A 145 12.34 -3.57 -7.34
C GLY A 145 13.14 -3.43 -8.62
N MET A 146 12.47 -3.09 -9.73
CA MET A 146 13.11 -2.90 -11.04
C MET A 146 13.87 -1.57 -11.19
N GLY A 147 13.96 -0.75 -10.13
CA GLY A 147 14.72 0.51 -10.15
C GLY A 147 14.01 1.68 -10.82
N LYS A 148 12.67 1.71 -10.81
CA LYS A 148 11.89 2.80 -11.43
C LYS A 148 12.26 4.17 -10.86
N ASN A 149 12.39 4.27 -9.53
CA ASN A 149 12.76 5.51 -8.87
C ASN A 149 14.25 5.80 -9.06
N ILE A 150 15.11 4.79 -8.96
CA ILE A 150 16.55 4.92 -9.22
C ILE A 150 16.80 5.54 -10.59
N ARG A 151 16.18 5.03 -11.66
CA ARG A 151 16.28 5.61 -13.01
C ARG A 151 15.87 7.08 -13.06
N PHE A 152 14.75 7.41 -12.41
CA PHE A 152 14.28 8.78 -12.39
C PHE A 152 15.27 9.69 -11.64
N LEU A 153 15.75 9.27 -10.48
CA LEU A 153 16.70 10.02 -9.67
C LEU A 153 18.05 10.16 -10.38
N SER A 154 18.55 9.10 -11.04
CA SER A 154 19.84 9.13 -11.76
C SER A 154 19.82 10.08 -12.95
N GLN A 155 18.65 10.28 -13.56
CA GLN A 155 18.44 11.24 -14.65
C GLN A 155 18.24 12.67 -14.14
N ALA A 156 17.48 12.86 -13.07
CA ALA A 156 17.16 14.18 -12.52
C ALA A 156 18.33 14.78 -11.70
N TYR A 157 19.13 13.92 -11.07
CA TYR A 157 20.23 14.27 -10.16
C TYR A 157 21.47 13.44 -10.49
N PRO A 158 22.17 13.72 -11.60
CA PRO A 158 23.25 12.85 -12.11
C PRO A 158 24.47 12.75 -11.17
N ASN A 159 24.71 13.74 -10.31
CA ASN A 159 25.82 13.76 -9.37
C ASN A 159 25.46 13.20 -7.99
N SER A 160 24.19 12.84 -7.77
CA SER A 160 23.72 12.26 -6.51
C SER A 160 24.14 10.82 -6.31
N LYS A 161 24.40 10.46 -5.05
CA LYS A 161 24.64 9.06 -4.65
C LYS A 161 23.30 8.37 -4.45
N ILE A 162 23.05 7.28 -5.17
CA ILE A 162 21.77 6.58 -5.11
C ILE A 162 22.03 5.13 -4.72
N THR A 163 21.56 4.76 -3.53
CA THR A 163 21.60 3.38 -3.05
C THR A 163 20.20 2.77 -3.14
N GLY A 164 20.09 1.54 -3.61
CA GLY A 164 18.84 0.78 -3.57
C GLY A 164 19.05 -0.63 -3.04
N PHE A 165 18.03 -1.18 -2.39
CA PHE A 165 18.04 -2.59 -2.05
C PHE A 165 16.70 -3.25 -2.34
N ASP A 166 16.75 -4.53 -2.70
CA ASP A 166 15.58 -5.39 -2.88
C ASP A 166 15.92 -6.84 -2.50
N ILE A 167 14.89 -7.63 -2.24
CA ILE A 167 15.05 -9.06 -1.98
C ILE A 167 15.25 -9.87 -3.28
N ASN A 168 14.82 -9.33 -4.42
CA ASN A 168 14.82 -10.02 -5.70
C ASN A 168 16.07 -9.73 -6.52
N GLU A 169 16.90 -10.76 -6.70
CA GLU A 169 18.16 -10.66 -7.44
C GLU A 169 17.98 -10.35 -8.92
N SER A 170 16.92 -10.85 -9.57
CA SER A 170 16.68 -10.55 -11.00
C SER A 170 16.34 -9.07 -11.22
N ALA A 171 15.67 -8.44 -10.25
CA ALA A 171 15.37 -7.02 -10.30
C ALA A 171 16.63 -6.17 -10.10
N LEU A 172 17.51 -6.60 -9.19
CA LEU A 172 18.82 -5.95 -8.97
C LEU A 172 19.75 -6.13 -10.18
N ASP A 173 19.76 -7.31 -10.80
CA ASP A 173 20.54 -7.62 -12.01
C ASP A 173 20.12 -6.73 -13.18
N LEU A 174 18.81 -6.53 -13.38
CA LEU A 174 18.29 -5.57 -14.37
C LEU A 174 18.89 -4.17 -14.20
N ILE A 175 18.93 -3.66 -12.96
CA ILE A 175 19.47 -2.33 -12.66
C ILE A 175 20.98 -2.30 -12.94
N LYS A 176 21.74 -3.29 -12.44
CA LYS A 176 23.20 -3.38 -12.61
C LYS A 176 23.61 -3.44 -14.10
N SER A 177 22.85 -4.16 -14.92
CA SER A 177 23.08 -4.26 -16.36
C SER A 177 22.78 -2.94 -17.10
N ALA A 178 21.68 -2.28 -16.75
CA ALA A 178 21.10 -1.21 -17.55
C ALA A 178 21.51 0.21 -17.10
N GLU A 179 21.66 0.44 -15.79
CA GLU A 179 22.03 1.74 -15.24
C GLU A 179 23.49 2.06 -15.52
N LYS A 180 23.76 3.27 -16.01
CA LYS A 180 25.11 3.72 -16.42
C LYS A 180 25.68 4.77 -15.49
N ASN A 181 24.88 5.35 -14.60
CA ASN A 181 25.37 6.30 -13.61
C ASN A 181 26.25 5.57 -12.58
N PRO A 182 27.57 5.89 -12.48
CA PRO A 182 28.49 5.23 -11.55
C PRO A 182 28.19 5.53 -10.08
N ASN A 183 27.35 6.54 -9.78
CA ASN A 183 26.93 6.88 -8.43
C ASN A 183 25.73 6.04 -7.94
N VAL A 184 25.22 5.12 -8.78
CA VAL A 184 24.16 4.19 -8.40
C VAL A 184 24.76 2.88 -7.89
N THR A 185 24.35 2.47 -6.70
CA THR A 185 24.71 1.17 -6.11
C THR A 185 23.45 0.44 -5.71
N VAL A 186 23.35 -0.86 -6.05
CA VAL A 186 22.24 -1.70 -5.59
C VAL A 186 22.72 -3.02 -5.01
N GLU A 187 22.07 -3.43 -3.93
CA GLU A 187 22.43 -4.64 -3.19
C GLU A 187 21.20 -5.45 -2.77
N LYS A 188 21.45 -6.71 -2.39
CA LYS A 188 20.41 -7.59 -1.86
C LYS A 188 20.19 -7.26 -0.39
N GLY A 189 18.95 -6.97 -0.03
CA GLY A 189 18.59 -6.59 1.33
C GLY A 189 17.09 -6.76 1.59
N SER A 190 16.71 -6.88 2.84
CA SER A 190 15.32 -7.05 3.25
C SER A 190 14.90 -6.03 4.28
N ILE A 191 13.81 -5.33 4.00
CA ILE A 191 13.20 -4.39 4.94
C ILE A 191 12.60 -5.09 6.17
N LEU A 192 12.37 -6.40 6.08
CA LEU A 192 11.83 -7.24 7.15
C LEU A 192 12.92 -7.84 8.02
N GLU A 193 14.19 -7.68 7.66
CA GLU A 193 15.32 -8.23 8.42
C GLU A 193 15.89 -7.17 9.36
N PRO A 194 15.73 -7.31 10.69
CA PRO A 194 16.17 -6.28 11.64
C PRO A 194 17.67 -6.01 11.58
N ALA A 195 18.49 -7.05 11.36
CA ALA A 195 19.94 -6.92 11.26
C ALA A 195 20.36 -6.08 10.05
N TYR A 196 19.71 -6.29 8.90
CA TYR A 196 19.93 -5.47 7.70
C TYR A 196 19.49 -4.02 7.92
N MET A 197 18.30 -3.80 8.49
CA MET A 197 17.84 -2.43 8.76
C MET A 197 18.73 -1.70 9.78
N ALA A 198 19.26 -2.41 10.78
CA ALA A 198 20.17 -1.87 11.77
C ALA A 198 21.57 -1.54 11.22
N SER A 199 22.01 -2.20 10.15
CA SER A 199 23.31 -1.89 9.51
C SER A 199 23.28 -0.56 8.74
N LEU A 200 22.09 -0.09 8.33
CA LEU A 200 21.94 1.20 7.66
C LEU A 200 22.21 2.35 8.66
N PRO A 201 23.10 3.30 8.33
CA PRO A 201 23.47 4.39 9.24
C PRO A 201 22.28 5.33 9.51
N ALA A 202 22.16 5.77 10.76
CA ALA A 202 21.20 6.82 11.12
C ALA A 202 21.59 8.14 10.44
N ASN A 203 20.62 8.85 9.86
CA ASN A 203 20.84 10.03 9.01
C ASN A 203 21.84 9.77 7.87
N GLY A 204 21.92 8.52 7.39
CA GLY A 204 22.88 8.11 6.37
C GLY A 204 22.57 8.60 4.96
N PHE A 205 21.32 9.00 4.71
CA PHE A 205 20.85 9.44 3.40
C PHE A 205 20.03 10.70 3.54
N ASP A 206 20.24 11.68 2.67
CA ASP A 206 19.43 12.91 2.64
C ASP A 206 17.96 12.58 2.44
N HIS A 207 17.66 11.70 1.49
CA HIS A 207 16.30 11.34 1.14
C HIS A 207 16.12 9.83 1.07
N VAL A 208 15.07 9.34 1.71
CA VAL A 208 14.65 7.93 1.64
C VAL A 208 13.35 7.86 0.83
N ILE A 209 13.23 6.85 -0.03
CA ILE A 209 12.03 6.55 -0.80
C ILE A 209 11.66 5.08 -0.56
N MET A 210 10.37 4.80 -0.37
CA MET A 210 9.83 3.45 -0.40
C MET A 210 8.56 3.45 -1.24
N SER A 211 8.49 2.61 -2.27
CA SER A 211 7.40 2.68 -3.25
C SER A 211 6.65 1.36 -3.41
N HIS A 212 5.39 1.33 -2.98
CA HIS A 212 4.49 0.18 -3.08
C HIS A 212 5.04 -1.11 -2.48
N VAL A 213 5.86 -1.01 -1.44
CA VAL A 213 6.31 -2.16 -0.65
C VAL A 213 5.33 -2.41 0.51
N MET A 214 4.91 -1.34 1.19
CA MET A 214 4.14 -1.40 2.43
C MET A 214 2.87 -2.25 2.29
N GLY A 215 2.09 -2.05 1.23
CA GLY A 215 0.87 -2.83 0.95
C GLY A 215 1.04 -4.34 0.86
N PHE A 216 2.26 -4.87 0.69
CA PHE A 216 2.54 -6.31 0.60
C PHE A 216 3.13 -6.90 1.89
N ILE A 217 3.41 -6.07 2.89
CA ILE A 217 3.97 -6.52 4.17
C ILE A 217 2.83 -7.03 5.05
N CYS A 218 2.79 -8.34 5.28
CA CYS A 218 1.83 -8.99 6.15
C CYS A 218 2.53 -10.12 6.94
N VAL A 219 2.34 -10.12 8.25
CA VAL A 219 3.03 -11.03 9.19
C VAL A 219 2.03 -11.52 10.22
N GLU A 220 1.79 -12.83 10.25
CA GLU A 220 0.94 -13.58 11.21
C GLU A 220 -0.53 -13.16 11.36
N ASN A 221 -0.78 -11.91 11.76
CA ASN A 221 -2.09 -11.31 12.02
C ASN A 221 -2.02 -9.77 11.86
N GLU A 222 -3.16 -9.08 11.96
CA GLU A 222 -3.23 -7.61 11.79
C GLU A 222 -2.36 -6.84 12.79
N LYS A 223 -2.32 -7.25 14.05
CA LYS A 223 -1.57 -6.58 15.11
C LYS A 223 -0.06 -6.64 14.85
N VAL A 224 0.47 -7.85 14.64
CA VAL A 224 1.89 -8.06 14.35
C VAL A 224 2.28 -7.40 13.03
N THR A 225 1.40 -7.43 12.03
CA THR A 225 1.61 -6.70 10.77
C THR A 225 1.76 -5.20 11.03
N ALA A 226 0.89 -4.59 11.84
CA ALA A 226 0.99 -3.17 12.18
C ALA A 226 2.28 -2.84 12.94
N GLU A 227 2.69 -3.69 13.90
CA GLU A 227 3.95 -3.51 14.65
C GLU A 227 5.18 -3.55 13.73
N ILE A 228 5.24 -4.50 12.80
CA ILE A 228 6.33 -4.59 11.83
C ILE A 228 6.34 -3.37 10.89
N ARG A 229 5.17 -2.95 10.39
CA ARG A 229 5.08 -1.75 9.54
C ARG A 229 5.50 -0.48 10.27
N GLN A 230 5.15 -0.35 11.55
CA GLN A 230 5.64 0.73 12.40
C GLN A 230 7.16 0.70 12.49
N SER A 231 7.75 -0.45 12.83
CA SER A 231 9.20 -0.62 12.92
C SER A 231 9.92 -0.27 11.61
N ILE A 232 9.32 -0.58 10.47
CA ILE A 232 9.85 -0.20 9.16
C ILE A 232 9.88 1.31 8.98
N VAL A 233 8.75 1.99 9.24
CA VAL A 233 8.68 3.46 9.15
C VAL A 233 9.70 4.09 10.09
N ASP A 234 9.85 3.56 11.31
CA ASP A 234 10.82 4.05 12.29
C ASP A 234 12.25 3.97 11.79
N ASN A 235 12.61 2.82 11.20
CA ASN A 235 13.93 2.62 10.66
C ASN A 235 14.19 3.54 9.46
N LEU A 236 13.21 3.70 8.56
CA LEU A 236 13.38 4.59 7.40
C LEU A 236 13.44 6.07 7.80
N VAL A 237 12.65 6.50 8.80
CA VAL A 237 12.75 7.86 9.37
C VAL A 237 14.08 8.07 10.09
N ARG A 238 14.59 7.06 10.81
CA ARG A 238 15.92 7.10 11.44
C ARG A 238 17.04 7.25 10.41
N VAL A 239 16.95 6.52 9.30
CA VAL A 239 17.95 6.51 8.24
C VAL A 239 17.92 7.82 7.42
N ALA A 240 16.74 8.44 7.28
CA ALA A 240 16.58 9.72 6.60
C ALA A 240 17.15 10.90 7.41
N ASN A 241 18.02 11.67 6.76
CA ASN A 241 18.57 12.93 7.26
C ASN A 241 17.61 14.10 7.00
N LYS A 242 17.05 14.24 5.78
CA LYS A 242 16.15 15.34 5.42
C LYS A 242 14.71 14.89 5.23
N SER A 243 14.44 13.86 4.43
CA SER A 243 13.05 13.45 4.16
C SER A 243 12.87 11.95 3.90
N PHE A 244 11.65 11.48 4.13
CA PHE A 244 11.21 10.14 3.76
C PHE A 244 9.92 10.21 2.93
N LEU A 245 9.96 9.72 1.69
CA LEU A 245 8.81 9.59 0.80
C LEU A 245 8.31 8.14 0.77
N LEU A 246 7.15 7.90 1.37
CA LEU A 246 6.43 6.64 1.22
C LEU A 246 5.35 6.79 0.13
N LEU A 247 5.45 6.01 -0.94
CA LEU A 247 4.42 5.91 -1.97
C LEU A 247 3.58 4.66 -1.77
N ASP A 248 2.28 4.82 -1.59
CA ASP A 248 1.36 3.70 -1.68
C ASP A 248 -0.05 4.16 -2.10
N SER A 249 -0.93 3.19 -2.34
CA SER A 249 -2.34 3.47 -2.61
C SER A 249 -2.96 4.03 -1.33
N HIS A 250 -3.47 5.27 -1.37
CA HIS A 250 -4.15 5.83 -0.21
C HIS A 250 -5.42 5.03 0.09
N SER A 251 -5.56 4.65 1.35
CA SER A 251 -6.78 4.10 1.89
C SER A 251 -7.26 5.03 2.99
N SER A 252 -8.45 5.58 2.83
CA SER A 252 -9.15 6.28 3.91
C SER A 252 -9.75 5.30 4.93
N CYS A 253 -9.40 4.00 4.85
CA CYS A 253 -9.92 2.99 5.76
C CYS A 253 -9.38 3.23 7.18
N LYS A 254 -10.30 3.31 8.14
CA LYS A 254 -9.98 3.39 9.57
C LYS A 254 -9.33 2.12 10.12
N ALA A 255 -9.51 0.99 9.44
CA ALA A 255 -9.03 -0.32 9.85
C ALA A 255 -8.29 -1.01 8.71
N MET A 256 -7.36 -1.89 9.08
CA MET A 256 -6.63 -2.72 8.14
C MET A 256 -7.61 -3.63 7.38
N THR A 257 -7.44 -3.74 6.07
CA THR A 257 -8.24 -4.64 5.24
C THR A 257 -7.36 -5.39 4.25
N VAL A 258 -7.77 -6.61 3.91
CA VAL A 258 -7.05 -7.48 2.99
C VAL A 258 -7.83 -7.60 1.69
N GLU A 259 -7.17 -7.33 0.57
CA GLU A 259 -7.67 -7.61 -0.78
C GLU A 259 -6.81 -8.68 -1.43
N ILE A 260 -7.44 -9.76 -1.88
CA ILE A 260 -6.76 -10.80 -2.64
C ILE A 260 -6.66 -10.33 -4.10
N GLU A 261 -5.46 -9.97 -4.54
CA GLU A 261 -5.21 -9.57 -5.93
C GLU A 261 -4.98 -10.79 -6.83
N GLN A 262 -4.25 -11.79 -6.32
CA GLN A 262 -3.87 -12.99 -7.06
C GLN A 262 -3.69 -14.19 -6.12
N LYS A 263 -3.60 -15.40 -6.70
CA LYS A 263 -3.35 -16.66 -5.96
C LYS A 263 -2.26 -16.57 -4.88
N ASN A 264 -1.16 -15.86 -5.17
CA ASN A 264 -0.01 -15.76 -4.26
C ASN A 264 0.26 -14.33 -3.77
N ARG A 265 -0.67 -13.39 -4.00
CA ARG A 265 -0.47 -11.98 -3.62
C ARG A 265 -1.78 -11.38 -3.12
N CYS A 266 -1.74 -10.83 -1.91
CA CYS A 266 -2.75 -9.92 -1.42
C CYS A 266 -2.16 -8.54 -1.24
N ARG A 267 -3.02 -7.53 -1.26
CA ARG A 267 -2.71 -6.18 -0.82
C ARG A 267 -3.40 -5.92 0.50
N ILE A 268 -2.71 -5.24 1.39
CA ILE A 268 -3.20 -4.80 2.68
C ILE A 268 -3.38 -3.29 2.62
N TYR A 269 -4.62 -2.84 2.75
CA TYR A 269 -4.94 -1.42 2.88
C TYR A 269 -4.99 -1.04 4.35
N ASP A 270 -4.44 0.13 4.65
CA ASP A 270 -4.32 0.65 6.00
C ASP A 270 -4.19 2.17 5.97
N ASN A 271 -4.48 2.82 7.09
CA ASN A 271 -4.20 4.24 7.24
C ASN A 271 -2.70 4.45 7.53
N LEU A 272 -1.91 4.72 6.49
CA LEU A 272 -0.46 4.85 6.62
C LEU A 272 -0.01 6.09 7.42
N THR A 273 -0.87 7.10 7.61
CA THR A 273 -0.50 8.29 8.39
C THR A 273 -0.19 7.95 9.85
N ARG A 274 -0.85 6.91 10.40
CA ARG A 274 -0.69 6.52 11.81
C ARG A 274 0.75 6.13 12.15
N TYR A 275 1.49 5.60 11.18
CA TYR A 275 2.87 5.17 11.39
C TYR A 275 3.85 6.33 11.57
N PHE A 276 3.43 7.55 11.22
CA PHE A 276 4.23 8.76 11.37
C PHE A 276 3.87 9.56 12.63
N GLU A 277 2.78 9.23 13.35
CA GLU A 277 2.26 10.03 14.47
C GLU A 277 3.32 10.30 15.54
N LYS A 278 4.13 9.30 15.88
CA LYS A 278 5.20 9.46 16.87
C LYS A 278 6.42 10.26 16.41
N HIS A 279 6.51 10.55 15.11
CA HIS A 279 7.61 11.30 14.50
C HIS A 279 7.25 12.77 14.24
N LEU A 280 5.99 13.17 14.47
CA LEU A 280 5.49 14.54 14.24
C LEU A 280 6.11 15.59 15.17
N ASN A 281 6.81 15.17 16.23
CA ASN A 281 7.62 16.06 17.07
C ASN A 281 8.96 16.44 16.42
N THR A 282 9.46 15.61 15.49
CA THR A 282 10.76 15.80 14.81
C THR A 282 10.64 16.16 13.34
N GLY A 283 9.42 16.35 12.84
CA GLY A 283 9.17 16.58 11.43
C GLY A 283 7.70 16.82 11.11
N GLU A 284 7.40 16.92 9.83
CA GLU A 284 6.06 17.21 9.31
C GLU A 284 5.71 16.21 8.22
N LEU A 285 4.47 15.71 8.25
CA LEU A 285 3.96 14.79 7.23
C LEU A 285 3.03 15.51 6.27
N TYR A 286 3.35 15.43 4.98
CA TYR A 286 2.56 15.95 3.88
C TYR A 286 1.92 14.80 3.10
N LEU A 287 0.62 14.93 2.81
CA LEU A 287 -0.13 14.01 1.96
C LEU A 287 -0.22 14.59 0.56
N VAL A 288 0.35 13.90 -0.42
CA VAL A 288 0.45 14.35 -1.81
C VAL A 288 -0.27 13.36 -2.73
N PRO A 289 -1.54 13.60 -3.08
CA PRO A 289 -2.28 12.73 -3.98
C PRO A 289 -1.81 12.87 -5.44
N SER A 290 -1.69 11.74 -6.13
CA SER A 290 -1.49 11.65 -7.58
C SER A 290 -2.52 10.69 -8.19
N PRO A 291 -2.68 10.65 -9.53
CA PRO A 291 -3.69 9.79 -10.16
C PRO A 291 -3.48 8.28 -9.89
N GLU A 292 -2.24 7.85 -9.68
CA GLU A 292 -1.90 6.43 -9.49
C GLU A 292 -1.55 6.04 -8.06
N THR A 293 -1.12 7.00 -7.25
CA THR A 293 -0.56 6.73 -5.92
C THR A 293 -0.70 7.95 -5.01
N THR A 294 -0.43 7.78 -3.73
CA THR A 294 -0.34 8.88 -2.79
C THR A 294 1.03 8.88 -2.12
N GLY A 295 1.67 10.05 -2.12
CA GLY A 295 2.87 10.29 -1.35
C GLY A 295 2.54 10.67 0.08
N PHE A 296 3.14 9.95 1.01
CA PHE A 296 3.25 10.29 2.41
C PHE A 296 4.68 10.82 2.59
N TYR A 297 4.83 12.13 2.49
CA TYR A 297 6.12 12.79 2.46
C TYR A 297 6.43 13.40 3.83
N TYR A 298 7.34 12.76 4.55
CA TYR A 298 7.80 13.21 5.85
C TYR A 298 9.07 14.06 5.68
N VAL A 299 9.05 15.28 6.21
CA VAL A 299 10.18 16.21 6.23
C VAL A 299 10.67 16.38 7.66
N LYS A 300 11.96 16.13 7.89
CA LYS A 300 12.60 16.29 9.20
C LYS A 300 12.90 17.76 9.46
N ARG A 301 12.69 18.20 10.71
CA ARG A 301 13.05 19.56 11.17
C ARG A 301 14.51 19.65 11.58
#